data_AF-A0A6C0AKB5-F1
#
_entry.id   AF-A0A6C0AKB5-F1
#
_cell.length_a   1.000
_cell.length_b   1.000
_cell.length_c   1.000
_cell.angle_alpha   90.00
_cell.angle_beta   90.00
_cell.angle_gamma   90.00
#
_symmetry.space_group_name_H-M   'P 1'
#
loop_
_entity.id
_entity.type
_entity.pdbx_description
1 polymer ?
#
loop_
_entity_poly.entity_id
_entity_poly.type
_entity_poly.pdbx_seq_one_letter_code
_entity_poly.pdbx_strand_id
1 'polypeptide(L)'
;MELKLKFFDKEEWSMYGTINVMIPFLLLIVLQQKISYDTLILASIIGMMKGDLIPKIIFTGFLNFLVYEKNIEWIFRSILFVVSTFIIHFIPYNNIVHKTVMNNNILLWIMRSIVLIWMCYIFYLFI
;
A
#
# COMPACT_ATOMS: atom_id res chain seq x y z
N MET A 1 3.79 8.80 19.90
CA MET A 1 3.34 8.51 18.52
C MET A 1 4.24 7.43 17.96
N GLU A 2 3.73 6.22 17.76
CA GLU A 2 4.51 5.13 17.15
C GLU A 2 3.96 4.83 15.74
N LEU A 3 4.81 4.98 14.73
CA LEU A 3 4.56 4.47 13.38
C LEU A 3 5.44 3.24 13.18
N LYS A 4 4.82 2.13 12.80
CA LYS A 4 5.50 0.84 12.57
C LYS A 4 5.22 0.35 11.17
N LEU A 5 6.28 0.01 10.45
CA LEU A 5 6.21 -0.70 9.18
C LEU A 5 6.17 -2.20 9.47
N LYS A 6 5.09 -2.88 9.06
CA LYS A 6 4.85 -4.27 9.46
C LYS A 6 5.20 -5.32 8.40
N PHE A 7 6.10 -4.98 7.47
CA PHE A 7 6.50 -5.85 6.36
C PHE A 7 6.88 -7.27 6.78
N PHE A 8 7.62 -7.42 7.89
CA PHE A 8 8.23 -8.68 8.33
C PHE A 8 7.77 -9.13 9.73
N ASP A 9 6.62 -8.64 10.22
CA ASP A 9 6.17 -8.91 11.60
C ASP A 9 5.55 -10.31 11.75
N LYS A 10 4.37 -10.52 11.14
CA LYS A 10 3.69 -11.82 11.07
C LYS A 10 3.03 -11.95 9.72
N GLU A 11 2.88 -13.17 9.22
CA GLU A 11 2.21 -13.43 7.93
C GLU A 11 0.82 -12.77 7.87
N GLU A 12 0.04 -12.84 8.95
CA GLU A 12 -1.26 -12.15 9.04
C GLU A 12 -1.14 -10.63 8.82
N TRP A 13 -0.11 -9.99 9.36
CA TRP A 13 0.11 -8.56 9.16
C TRP A 13 0.54 -8.24 7.73
N SER A 14 1.38 -9.08 7.14
CA SER A 14 1.79 -8.94 5.74
C SER A 14 0.60 -9.14 4.79
N MET A 15 -0.30 -10.09 5.08
CA MET A 15 -1.53 -10.32 4.31
C MET A 15 -2.49 -9.13 4.43
N TYR A 16 -2.75 -8.68 5.65
CA TYR A 16 -3.53 -7.47 5.91
C TYR A 16 -2.98 -6.26 5.14
N GLY A 17 -1.66 -6.05 5.23
CA GLY A 17 -1.00 -4.96 4.54
C GLY A 17 -1.13 -5.07 3.01
N THR A 18 -0.92 -6.26 2.46
CA THR A 18 -1.05 -6.55 1.02
C THR A 18 -2.47 -6.26 0.51
N ILE A 19 -3.50 -6.66 1.26
CA ILE A 19 -4.90 -6.34 0.90
C ILE A 19 -5.09 -4.81 0.85
N ASN A 20 -4.53 -4.08 1.80
CA ASN A 20 -4.63 -2.63 1.84
C ASN A 20 -3.87 -1.93 0.69
N VAL A 21 -2.81 -2.53 0.13
CA VAL A 21 -2.10 -2.00 -1.06
C VAL A 21 -3.04 -1.84 -2.25
N MET A 22 -4.10 -2.66 -2.32
CA MET A 22 -5.11 -2.55 -3.37
C MET A 22 -5.81 -1.19 -3.39
N ILE A 23 -5.88 -0.48 -2.27
CA ILE A 23 -6.57 0.82 -2.18
C ILE A 23 -5.81 1.90 -2.97
N PRO A 24 -4.55 2.23 -2.65
CA PRO A 24 -3.78 3.16 -3.46
C PRO A 24 -3.65 2.67 -4.91
N PHE A 25 -3.49 1.37 -5.13
CA PHE A 25 -3.37 0.83 -6.48
C PHE A 25 -4.63 1.04 -7.33
N LEU A 26 -5.82 0.73 -6.79
CA LEU A 26 -7.09 0.95 -7.48
C LEU A 26 -7.35 2.43 -7.72
N LEU A 27 -7.01 3.30 -6.76
CA LEU A 27 -7.14 4.75 -6.94
C LEU A 27 -6.24 5.29 -8.06
N LEU A 28 -5.01 4.77 -8.17
CA LEU A 28 -4.11 5.10 -9.29
C LEU A 28 -4.71 4.67 -10.64
N ILE A 29 -5.27 3.46 -10.73
CA ILE A 29 -5.89 2.95 -11.96
C ILE A 29 -7.15 3.76 -12.34
N VAL A 30 -8.08 3.94 -11.39
CA VAL A 30 -9.37 4.62 -11.63
C VAL A 30 -9.16 6.05 -12.11
N LEU A 31 -8.13 6.73 -11.59
CA LEU A 31 -7.79 8.10 -11.96
C LEU A 31 -6.71 8.18 -13.04
N GLN A 32 -6.45 7.06 -13.72
CA GLN A 32 -5.56 6.96 -14.89
C GLN A 32 -4.17 7.56 -14.64
N GLN A 33 -3.66 7.41 -13.42
CA GLN A 33 -2.32 7.88 -13.06
C GLN A 33 -1.26 6.95 -13.66
N LYS A 34 -0.13 7.52 -14.08
CA LYS A 34 0.99 6.71 -14.59
C LYS A 34 1.50 5.78 -13.48
N ILE A 35 1.51 4.49 -13.78
CA ILE A 35 2.03 3.45 -12.89
C ILE A 35 3.52 3.29 -13.16
N SER A 36 4.36 3.79 -12.26
CA SER A 36 5.82 3.56 -12.23
C SER A 36 6.23 2.71 -11.03
N TYR A 37 7.45 2.17 -11.04
CA TYR A 37 7.96 1.38 -9.90
C TYR A 37 7.88 2.19 -8.59
N ASP A 38 8.19 3.49 -8.61
CA ASP A 38 8.05 4.41 -7.48
C ASP A 38 6.62 4.47 -6.91
N THR A 39 5.61 4.54 -7.79
CA THR A 39 4.19 4.59 -7.36
C THR A 39 3.76 3.29 -6.69
N LEU A 40 4.26 2.16 -7.18
CA LEU A 40 3.92 0.85 -6.65
C LEU A 40 4.64 0.58 -5.33
N ILE A 41 5.88 1.01 -5.18
CA ILE A 41 6.62 0.93 -3.92
C ILE A 41 5.93 1.78 -2.86
N LEU A 42 5.58 3.04 -3.18
CA LEU A 42 4.91 3.92 -2.23
C LEU A 42 3.52 3.39 -1.83
N ALA A 43 2.74 2.88 -2.79
CA ALA A 43 1.48 2.19 -2.52
C ALA A 43 1.66 1.00 -1.55
N SER A 44 2.74 0.23 -1.74
CA SER A 44 3.09 -0.91 -0.89
C SER A 44 3.41 -0.48 0.53
N ILE A 45 4.24 0.56 0.70
CA ILE A 45 4.58 1.12 2.02
C ILE A 45 3.32 1.61 2.73
N ILE A 46 2.47 2.37 2.05
CA ILE A 46 1.24 2.93 2.62
C ILE A 46 0.32 1.82 3.13
N GLY A 47 0.12 0.75 2.35
CA GLY A 47 -0.71 -0.40 2.74
C GLY A 47 -0.22 -1.10 4.01
N MET A 48 1.08 -1.04 4.29
CA MET A 48 1.74 -1.76 5.39
C MET A 48 2.07 -0.89 6.61
N MET A 49 1.66 0.39 6.62
CA MET A 49 1.84 1.28 7.77
C MET A 49 0.82 1.01 8.87
N LYS A 50 1.29 0.83 10.10
CA LYS A 50 0.47 0.86 11.31
C LYS A 50 0.84 2.07 12.18
N GLY A 51 -0.17 2.74 12.72
CA GLY A 51 -0.02 3.88 13.63
C GLY A 51 -1.23 4.80 13.58
N ASP A 52 -1.16 5.90 14.33
CA ASP A 52 -2.18 6.93 14.34
C ASP A 52 -2.28 7.62 12.97
N LEU A 53 -3.44 8.24 12.69
CA LEU A 53 -3.71 8.84 11.38
C LEU A 53 -2.70 9.96 11.03
N ILE A 54 -2.49 10.89 11.95
CA ILE A 54 -1.60 12.05 11.76
C ILE A 54 -0.17 11.63 11.38
N PRO A 55 0.53 10.77 12.16
CA PRO A 55 1.88 10.33 11.77
C PRO A 55 1.90 9.63 10.42
N LYS A 56 0.89 8.82 10.09
CA LYS A 56 0.82 8.16 8.77
C LYS A 56 0.70 9.16 7.63
N ILE A 57 -0.14 10.19 7.76
CA ILE A 57 -0.28 11.25 6.74
C ILE A 57 1.04 12.01 6.58
N ILE A 58 1.64 12.45 7.68
CA ILE A 58 2.92 13.19 7.66
C ILE A 58 4.01 12.35 7.00
N PHE A 59 4.14 11.09 7.40
CA PHE A 59 5.13 10.16 6.85
C PHE A 59 4.89 9.88 5.36
N THR A 60 3.62 9.69 4.95
CA THR A 60 3.26 9.56 3.53
C THR A 60 3.67 10.80 2.74
N GLY A 61 3.44 12.00 3.28
CA GLY A 61 3.86 13.26 2.66
C GLY A 61 5.37 13.33 2.47
N PHE A 62 6.15 13.03 3.51
CA PHE A 62 7.62 13.02 3.41
C PHE A 62 8.16 12.00 2.41
N LEU A 63 7.63 10.78 2.40
CA LEU A 63 8.02 9.78 1.40
C LEU A 63 7.70 10.26 -0.02
N ASN A 64 6.60 10.96 -0.19
CA ASN A 64 6.22 11.50 -1.48
C ASN A 64 7.20 12.59 -1.94
N PHE A 65 7.57 13.51 -1.06
CA PHE A 65 8.58 14.53 -1.34
C PHE A 65 9.97 13.94 -1.64
N LEU A 66 10.30 12.79 -1.05
CA LEU A 66 11.57 12.11 -1.27
C LEU A 66 11.65 11.42 -2.63
N VAL A 67 10.53 10.84 -3.09
CA VAL A 67 10.51 9.92 -4.24
C VAL A 67 10.24 10.64 -5.56
N TYR A 68 9.49 11.74 -5.57
CA TYR A 68 9.04 12.35 -6.82
C TYR A 68 9.64 13.72 -7.08
N GLU A 69 9.91 13.97 -8.37
CA GLU A 69 10.22 15.30 -8.86
C GLU A 69 8.99 16.22 -8.82
N LYS A 70 9.25 17.51 -8.59
CA LYS A 70 8.21 18.53 -8.48
C LYS A 70 7.57 18.81 -9.84
N ASN A 71 6.41 18.22 -10.09
CA ASN A 71 5.54 18.55 -11.23
C ASN A 71 4.06 18.60 -10.81
N ILE A 72 3.16 18.97 -11.73
CA ILE A 72 1.73 19.09 -11.43
C ILE A 72 1.10 17.72 -11.15
N GLU A 73 1.47 16.69 -11.92
CA GLU A 73 0.99 15.31 -11.72
C GLU A 73 1.34 14.79 -10.33
N TRP A 74 2.51 15.15 -9.82
CA TRP A 74 3.00 14.78 -8.51
C TRP A 74 2.10 15.30 -7.39
N ILE A 75 1.55 16.52 -7.51
CA ILE A 75 0.60 17.07 -6.54
C ILE A 75 -0.66 16.18 -6.49
N PHE A 76 -1.19 15.80 -7.65
CA PHE A 76 -2.35 14.93 -7.73
C PHE A 76 -2.08 13.55 -7.11
N ARG A 77 -0.93 12.94 -7.43
CA ARG A 77 -0.51 11.66 -6.83
C ARG A 77 -0.31 11.79 -5.31
N SER A 78 0.20 12.92 -4.84
CA SER A 78 0.35 13.20 -3.41
C SER A 78 -0.95 13.24 -2.67
N ILE A 79 -1.94 13.94 -3.22
CA ILE A 79 -3.29 13.96 -2.67
C ILE A 79 -3.85 12.53 -2.65
N LEU A 80 -3.63 11.75 -3.70
CA LEU A 80 -4.10 10.36 -3.77
C LEU A 80 -3.50 9.45 -2.71
N PHE A 81 -2.20 9.55 -2.46
CA PHE A 81 -1.54 8.77 -1.43
C PHE A 81 -2.01 9.18 -0.03
N VAL A 82 -2.26 10.47 0.22
CA VAL A 82 -2.85 10.94 1.49
C VAL A 82 -4.27 10.41 1.67
N VAL A 83 -5.11 10.48 0.63
CA VAL A 83 -6.47 9.92 0.64
C VAL A 83 -6.44 8.40 0.86
N SER A 84 -5.51 7.70 0.22
CA SER A 84 -5.31 6.26 0.42
C SER A 84 -4.96 5.94 1.87
N THR A 85 -4.02 6.69 2.46
CA THR A 85 -3.64 6.56 3.88
C THR A 85 -4.83 6.81 4.81
N PHE A 86 -5.67 7.80 4.50
CA PHE A 86 -6.89 8.09 5.24
C PHE A 86 -7.87 6.91 5.18
N ILE A 87 -8.18 6.40 3.99
CA ILE A 87 -9.09 5.26 3.80
C ILE A 87 -8.57 4.02 4.54
N ILE A 88 -7.30 3.67 4.34
CA ILE A 88 -6.67 2.51 5.00
C ILE A 88 -6.72 2.62 6.53
N HIS A 89 -6.64 3.83 7.09
CA HIS A 89 -6.70 4.01 8.54
C HIS A 89 -8.03 3.54 9.14
N PHE A 90 -9.14 3.66 8.40
CA PHE A 90 -10.47 3.24 8.87
C PHE A 90 -10.78 1.76 8.60
N ILE A 91 -9.88 1.05 7.92
CA ILE A 91 -10.03 -0.39 7.72
C ILE A 91 -9.47 -1.09 8.95
N PRO A 92 -10.28 -1.87 9.68
CA PRO A 92 -9.78 -2.55 10.86
C PRO A 92 -8.96 -3.78 10.47
N TYR A 93 -7.94 -4.08 11.27
CA TYR A 93 -7.30 -5.39 11.26
C TYR A 93 -8.32 -6.48 11.57
N ASN A 94 -8.17 -7.66 10.96
CA ASN A 94 -9.15 -8.76 11.10
C ASN A 94 -10.57 -8.40 10.64
N ASN A 95 -10.70 -7.51 9.66
CA ASN A 95 -11.94 -7.34 8.91
C ASN A 95 -12.35 -8.63 8.17
N ILE A 96 -13.56 -8.63 7.61
CA ILE A 96 -14.15 -9.78 6.93
C ILE A 96 -13.24 -10.29 5.81
N VAL A 97 -12.74 -9.41 4.95
CA VAL A 97 -11.88 -9.79 3.81
C VAL A 97 -10.59 -10.45 4.31
N HIS A 98 -9.93 -9.84 5.29
CA HIS A 98 -8.72 -10.39 5.89
C HIS A 98 -8.97 -11.78 6.49
N LYS A 99 -10.04 -11.94 7.28
CA LYS A 99 -10.41 -13.23 7.88
C LYS A 99 -10.72 -14.29 6.83
N THR A 100 -11.41 -13.92 5.75
CA THR A 100 -11.73 -14.84 4.66
C THR A 100 -10.47 -15.36 3.97
N VAL A 101 -9.48 -14.49 3.72
CA VAL A 101 -8.19 -14.90 3.16
C VAL A 101 -7.45 -15.82 4.13
N MET A 102 -7.38 -15.46 5.41
CA MET A 102 -6.63 -16.25 6.41
C MET A 102 -7.25 -17.63 6.70
N ASN A 103 -8.58 -17.76 6.59
CA ASN A 103 -9.29 -19.01 6.88
C ASN A 103 -9.40 -19.96 5.67
N ASN A 104 -8.99 -19.52 4.47
CA ASN A 104 -9.11 -20.31 3.25
C ASN A 104 -7.72 -20.55 2.63
N ASN A 105 -7.24 -21.80 2.70
CA ASN A 105 -5.94 -22.18 2.19
C ASN A 105 -5.73 -21.83 0.70
N ILE A 106 -6.77 -21.93 -0.13
CA ILE A 106 -6.68 -21.61 -1.56
C ILE A 106 -6.47 -20.10 -1.73
N LEU A 107 -7.27 -19.28 -1.06
CA LEU A 107 -7.12 -17.82 -1.12
C LEU A 107 -5.78 -17.35 -0.56
N LEU A 108 -5.30 -17.98 0.53
CA LEU A 108 -4.01 -17.67 1.11
C LEU A 108 -2.86 -17.94 0.11
N TRP A 109 -2.89 -19.09 -0.57
CA TRP A 109 -1.91 -19.40 -1.62
C TRP A 109 -1.98 -18.43 -2.80
N ILE A 110 -3.19 -18.07 -3.24
CA ILE A 110 -3.37 -17.05 -4.29
C ILE A 110 -2.75 -15.72 -3.86
N MET A 111 -2.99 -15.27 -2.63
CA MET A 111 -2.43 -14.02 -2.13
C MET A 111 -0.90 -14.07 -2.03
N ARG A 112 -0.33 -15.19 -1.59
CA ARG A 112 1.13 -15.39 -1.59
C ARG A 112 1.71 -15.29 -3.01
N SER A 113 1.07 -15.92 -3.99
CA SER A 113 1.48 -15.82 -5.39
C SER A 113 1.34 -14.39 -5.93
N ILE A 114 0.29 -13.66 -5.56
CA ILE A 114 0.12 -12.25 -5.93
C ILE A 114 1.25 -11.40 -5.36
N VAL A 115 1.66 -11.61 -4.10
CA VAL A 115 2.80 -10.89 -3.51
C VAL A 115 4.09 -11.15 -4.29
N LEU A 116 4.35 -12.40 -4.66
CA LEU A 116 5.53 -12.75 -5.47
C LEU A 116 5.49 -12.08 -6.84
N ILE A 117 4.35 -12.17 -7.54
CA ILE A 117 4.14 -11.53 -8.85
C ILE A 117 4.29 -10.01 -8.74
N TRP A 118 3.75 -9.40 -7.68
CA TRP A 118 3.84 -7.97 -7.42
C TRP A 118 5.29 -7.51 -7.27
N MET A 119 6.08 -8.25 -6.48
CA MET A 119 7.51 -7.96 -6.33
C MET A 119 8.25 -8.12 -7.66
N CYS A 120 8.02 -9.21 -8.40
CA CYS A 120 8.62 -9.40 -9.73
C CYS A 120 8.24 -8.28 -10.70
N TYR A 121 7.00 -7.80 -10.67
CA TYR A 121 6.52 -6.72 -11.52
C TYR A 121 7.17 -5.38 -11.17
N ILE A 122 7.33 -5.05 -9.88
CA ILE A 122 8.07 -3.86 -9.45
C ILE A 122 9.52 -3.94 -9.93
N PHE A 123 10.19 -5.08 -9.77
CA PHE A 123 11.56 -5.28 -10.25
C PHE A 123 11.67 -5.15 -11.78
N TYR A 124 10.71 -5.68 -12.53
CA TYR A 124 10.68 -5.54 -13.97
C TYR A 124 10.53 -4.08 -14.42
N LEU A 125 9.73 -3.26 -13.72
CA LEU A 125 9.59 -1.84 -14.03
C LEU A 125 10.79 -0.98 -13.60
N PHE A 126 11.66 -1.52 -12.75
CA PHE A 126 12.87 -0.84 -12.28
C PHE A 126 14.03 -1.00 -13.27
N ILE A 127 14.10 -2.14 -13.98
CA ILE A 127 15.11 -2.45 -15.01
C ILE A 127 14.74 -1.74 -16.32
#